data_AF-H6Q8H7-F1
#
_entry.id   AF-H6Q8H7-F1
#
_cell.length_a   1.000
_cell.length_b   1.000
_cell.length_c   1.000
_cell.angle_alpha   90.00
_cell.angle_beta   90.00
_cell.angle_gamma   90.00
#
_symmetry.space_group_name_H-M   'P 1'
#
loop_
_entity.id
_entity.type
_entity.pdbx_description
1 polymer ?
#
loop_
_entity_poly.entity_id
_entity_poly.type
_entity_poly.pdbx_seq_one_letter_code
_entity_poly.pdbx_strand_id
1 'polypeptide(L)'
;MTTNRVPTLFVLGGGRAAMEKAKQCNAVHIDKYDVVIPEEVNGGIQAHVEDPTLALLLLDVAERIYVFPEFADLLPRLSREKVVVVAPGGHPLCAEYRCGELCS
;
A
#
# COMPACT_ATOMS: atom_id res chain seq x y z
N MET A 1 -2.10 -19.41 -21.53
CA MET A 1 -1.89 -19.53 -20.07
C MET A 1 -1.81 -18.14 -19.50
N THR A 2 -2.88 -17.65 -18.87
CA THR A 2 -2.83 -16.46 -18.02
C THR A 2 -2.07 -16.87 -16.77
N THR A 3 -0.79 -16.50 -16.67
CA THR A 3 -0.12 -16.58 -15.38
C THR A 3 -0.88 -15.64 -14.46
N ASN A 4 -1.47 -16.17 -13.38
CA ASN A 4 -1.97 -15.37 -12.27
C ASN A 4 -0.79 -14.57 -11.76
N ARG A 5 -0.58 -13.36 -12.29
CA ARG A 5 0.45 -12.46 -11.79
C ARG A 5 -0.02 -12.09 -10.39
N VAL A 6 0.67 -12.65 -9.40
CA VAL A 6 0.55 -12.21 -8.01
C VAL A 6 0.70 -10.68 -8.05
N PRO A 7 -0.24 -9.91 -7.48
CA PRO A 7 -0.14 -8.47 -7.46
C PRO A 7 1.20 -8.06 -6.87
N THR A 8 1.99 -7.29 -7.61
CA THR A 8 3.34 -6.89 -7.20
C THR A 8 3.39 -5.50 -6.57
N LEU A 9 2.27 -4.77 -6.60
CA LEU A 9 2.13 -3.43 -6.06
C LEU A 9 1.21 -3.46 -4.85
N PHE A 10 1.68 -2.87 -3.76
CA PHE A 10 0.94 -2.75 -2.50
C PHE A 10 0.83 -1.30 -2.08
N VAL A 11 -0.29 -0.96 -1.45
CA VAL A 11 -0.58 0.39 -0.94
C VAL A 11 -1.03 0.26 0.50
N LEU A 12 -0.30 0.87 1.42
CA LEU A 12 -0.58 0.86 2.86
C LEU A 12 -1.13 2.23 3.28
N GLY A 13 -2.40 2.29 3.66
CA GLY A 13 -3.07 3.51 4.10
C GLY A 13 -3.67 4.37 2.99
N GLY A 14 -3.95 5.63 3.32
CA GLY A 14 -4.53 6.64 2.45
C GLY A 14 -6.05 6.53 2.24
N GLY A 15 -6.70 5.60 2.95
CA GLY A 15 -8.14 5.42 2.99
C GLY A 15 -8.77 5.17 1.62
N ARG A 16 -10.02 5.60 1.50
CA ARG A 16 -10.83 5.41 0.29
C ARG A 16 -10.19 6.00 -0.98
N ALA A 17 -9.55 7.16 -0.89
CA ALA A 17 -8.92 7.79 -2.06
C ALA A 17 -7.75 6.95 -2.59
N ALA A 18 -6.92 6.42 -1.70
CA ALA A 18 -5.83 5.51 -2.06
C ALA A 18 -6.35 4.18 -2.59
N MET A 19 -7.43 3.65 -2.03
CA MET A 19 -8.12 2.46 -2.54
C MET A 19 -8.60 2.64 -3.97
N GLU A 20 -9.33 3.72 -4.27
CA GLU A 20 -9.84 4.00 -5.62
C GLU A 20 -8.70 4.11 -6.64
N LYS A 21 -7.60 4.74 -6.24
CA LYS A 21 -6.39 4.85 -7.06
C LYS A 21 -5.67 3.50 -7.23
N ALA A 22 -5.56 2.70 -6.17
CA ALA A 22 -4.94 1.38 -6.19
C ALA A 22 -5.62 0.45 -7.21
N LYS A 23 -6.95 0.50 -7.33
CA LYS A 23 -7.71 -0.23 -8.37
C LYS A 23 -7.27 0.14 -9.77
N GLN A 24 -7.05 1.43 -10.04
CA GLN A 24 -6.65 1.91 -11.37
C GLN A 24 -5.27 1.40 -11.79
N CYS A 25 -4.37 1.15 -10.84
CA CYS A 25 -3.02 0.63 -11.09
C CYS A 25 -2.86 -0.86 -10.75
N ASN A 26 -3.96 -1.60 -10.53
CA ASN A 26 -3.95 -3.03 -10.20
C ASN A 26 -3.07 -3.36 -8.97
N ALA A 27 -3.12 -2.51 -7.94
CA ALA A 27 -2.42 -2.69 -6.69
C ALA A 27 -3.34 -3.27 -5.60
N VAL A 28 -2.73 -3.99 -4.64
CA VAL A 28 -3.41 -4.44 -3.42
C VAL A 28 -3.44 -3.27 -2.44
N HIS A 29 -4.62 -2.90 -1.98
CA HIS A 29 -4.79 -1.88 -0.95
C HIS A 29 -4.94 -2.55 0.42
N ILE A 30 -4.16 -2.08 1.38
CA ILE A 30 -4.13 -2.55 2.75
C ILE A 30 -4.35 -1.33 3.64
N ASP A 31 -5.39 -1.37 4.46
CA ASP A 31 -5.71 -0.27 5.35
C ASP A 31 -6.51 -0.76 6.56
N LYS A 32 -6.59 0.10 7.57
CA LYS A 32 -7.44 -0.09 8.73
C LYS A 32 -8.81 0.52 8.45
N TYR A 33 -9.79 -0.35 8.28
CA TYR A 33 -11.20 0.00 8.10
C TYR A 33 -12.00 -0.38 9.34
N ASP A 34 -12.78 0.54 9.89
CA ASP A 34 -13.71 0.22 10.99
C ASP A 34 -14.91 -0.62 10.51
N VAL A 35 -15.26 -0.48 9.22
CA VAL A 35 -16.35 -1.22 8.55
C VAL A 35 -15.90 -1.59 7.14
N VAL A 36 -16.01 -2.86 6.77
CA VAL A 36 -15.75 -3.34 5.40
C VAL A 36 -17.03 -3.21 4.58
N ILE A 37 -17.01 -2.38 3.53
CA ILE A 37 -18.12 -2.18 2.60
C ILE A 37 -17.89 -3.07 1.36
N PRO A 38 -18.67 -4.14 1.13
CA PRO A 38 -18.43 -5.10 0.04
C PRO A 38 -18.36 -4.48 -1.36
N GLU A 39 -19.13 -3.42 -1.61
CA GLU A 39 -19.16 -2.69 -2.88
C GLU A 39 -17.83 -1.99 -3.17
N GLU A 40 -17.10 -1.58 -2.13
CA GLU A 40 -15.78 -0.96 -2.24
C GLU A 40 -14.68 -1.98 -2.53
N VAL A 41 -14.94 -3.27 -2.31
CA VAL A 41 -14.02 -4.38 -2.63
C VAL A 41 -14.14 -4.79 -4.10
N ASN A 42 -15.22 -4.43 -4.80
CA ASN A 42 -15.45 -4.85 -6.17
C ASN A 42 -14.43 -4.21 -7.14
N GLY A 43 -13.64 -5.03 -7.84
CA GLY A 43 -12.59 -4.59 -8.78
C GLY A 43 -11.21 -4.29 -8.18
N GLY A 44 -10.95 -4.66 -6.91
CA GLY A 44 -9.63 -4.56 -6.29
C GLY A 44 -9.41 -5.62 -5.22
N ILE A 45 -8.17 -5.79 -4.75
CA ILE A 45 -7.87 -6.63 -3.59
C ILE A 45 -7.71 -5.69 -2.39
N GLN A 46 -8.64 -5.79 -1.44
CA GLN A 46 -8.50 -5.19 -0.12
C GLN A 46 -8.11 -6.26 0.88
N ALA A 47 -7.08 -6.00 1.68
CA ALA A 47 -6.78 -6.79 2.86
C ALA A 47 -7.02 -5.91 4.10
N HIS A 48 -8.04 -6.24 4.88
CA HIS A 48 -8.19 -5.69 6.22
C HIS A 48 -7.25 -6.43 7.17
N VAL A 49 -6.50 -5.69 7.97
CA VAL A 49 -5.61 -6.23 8.99
C VAL A 49 -5.81 -5.47 10.29
N GLU A 50 -6.26 -6.18 11.31
CA GLU A 50 -6.38 -5.64 12.68
C GLU A 50 -4.99 -5.35 13.27
N ASP A 51 -3.98 -6.18 12.93
CA ASP A 51 -2.56 -5.96 13.21
C ASP A 51 -1.82 -5.62 11.90
N PRO A 52 -1.31 -4.39 11.73
CA PRO A 52 -0.53 -3.97 10.56
C PRO A 52 0.70 -4.85 10.29
N THR A 53 1.24 -5.55 11.30
CA THR A 53 2.36 -6.49 11.16
C THR A 53 2.00 -7.69 10.27
N LEU A 54 0.72 -8.09 10.23
CA LEU A 54 0.25 -9.17 9.36
C LEU A 54 0.32 -8.80 7.87
N ALA A 55 0.33 -7.50 7.54
CA ALA A 55 0.55 -7.05 6.17
C ALA A 55 1.94 -7.48 5.65
N LEU A 56 2.94 -7.63 6.53
CA LEU A 56 4.32 -7.94 6.15
C LEU A 56 4.45 -9.28 5.39
N LEU A 57 3.63 -10.27 5.72
CA LEU A 57 3.65 -11.59 5.04
C LEU A 57 3.28 -11.48 3.55
N LEU A 58 2.49 -10.47 3.17
CA LEU A 58 2.10 -10.24 1.78
C LEU A 58 3.16 -9.41 1.02
N LEU A 59 4.03 -8.70 1.73
CA LEU A 59 4.93 -7.69 1.15
C LEU A 59 6.28 -8.25 0.71
N ASP A 60 6.65 -9.45 1.13
CA ASP A 60 7.89 -10.11 0.68
C ASP A 60 7.94 -10.27 -0.86
N VAL A 61 6.79 -10.55 -1.46
CA VAL A 61 6.65 -10.72 -2.92
C VAL A 61 6.40 -9.40 -3.67
N ALA A 62 6.32 -8.27 -2.98
CA ALA A 62 6.09 -6.97 -3.60
C ALA A 62 7.29 -6.52 -4.45
N GLU A 63 7.02 -5.94 -5.62
CA GLU A 63 7.96 -5.16 -6.42
C GLU A 63 7.95 -3.68 -6.00
N ARG A 64 6.83 -3.19 -5.47
CA ARG A 64 6.70 -1.85 -4.91
C ARG A 64 5.68 -1.78 -3.79
N ILE A 65 5.96 -0.96 -2.81
CA ILE A 65 5.12 -0.72 -1.64
C ILE A 65 4.98 0.79 -1.48
N TYR A 66 3.77 1.29 -1.69
CA TYR A 66 3.40 2.67 -1.43
C TYR A 66 2.93 2.77 0.02
N VAL A 67 3.53 3.64 0.81
CA VAL A 67 3.25 3.75 2.25
C VAL A 67 2.82 5.18 2.56
N PHE A 68 1.59 5.34 3.06
CA PHE A 68 1.12 6.62 3.58
C PHE A 68 1.66 6.84 5.01
N PRO A 69 1.82 8.10 5.47
CA PRO A 69 2.46 8.42 6.74
C PRO A 69 1.85 7.75 7.98
N GLU A 70 0.57 7.42 7.98
CA GLU A 70 -0.11 6.71 9.07
C GLU A 70 0.39 5.26 9.27
N PHE A 71 1.04 4.66 8.27
CA PHE A 71 1.71 3.35 8.35
C PHE A 71 3.24 3.48 8.41
N ALA A 72 3.77 4.64 8.81
CA ALA A 72 5.21 4.88 8.86
C ALA A 72 5.96 3.97 9.86
N ASP A 73 5.27 3.43 10.86
CA ASP A 73 5.79 2.47 11.83
C ASP A 73 6.22 1.14 11.19
N LEU A 74 5.68 0.80 10.02
CA LEU A 74 6.07 -0.39 9.26
C LEU A 74 7.37 -0.18 8.47
N LEU A 75 7.75 1.06 8.14
CA LEU A 75 8.88 1.38 7.28
C LEU A 75 10.22 0.73 7.69
N PRO A 76 10.58 0.62 8.98
CA PRO A 76 11.82 -0.05 9.40
C PRO A 76 11.85 -1.55 9.09
N ARG A 77 10.69 -2.16 8.85
CA ARG A 77 10.52 -3.60 8.57
C ARG A 77 10.42 -3.90 7.07
N LEU A 78 10.37 -2.88 6.22
CA LEU A 78 10.22 -3.01 4.78
C LEU A 78 11.55 -2.79 4.06
N SER A 79 11.73 -3.46 2.92
CA SER A 79 12.91 -3.25 2.09
C SER A 79 12.91 -1.86 1.46
N ARG A 80 13.91 -1.04 1.79
CA ARG A 80 13.95 0.38 1.41
C ARG A 80 13.86 0.60 -0.10
N GLU A 81 14.45 -0.28 -0.92
CA GLU A 81 14.40 -0.14 -2.38
C GLU A 81 13.01 -0.37 -2.99
N LYS A 82 12.12 -1.03 -2.26
CA LYS A 82 10.74 -1.29 -2.68
C LYS A 82 9.76 -0.22 -2.23
N VAL A 83 10.15 0.63 -1.28
CA VAL A 83 9.24 1.58 -0.62
C VAL A 83 9.19 2.92 -1.35
N VAL A 84 7.97 3.43 -1.51
CA VAL A 84 7.69 4.81 -1.88
C VAL A 84 6.75 5.40 -0.85
N VAL A 85 7.16 6.47 -0.17
CA VAL A 85 6.29 7.18 0.76
C VAL A 85 5.37 8.12 -0.01
N VAL A 86 4.06 7.96 0.17
CA VAL A 86 3.05 8.82 -0.47
C VAL A 86 2.76 9.99 0.47
N ALA A 87 3.55 11.05 0.33
CA ALA A 87 3.47 12.24 1.18
C ALA A 87 3.74 13.52 0.36
N PRO A 88 3.23 14.69 0.81
CA PRO A 88 3.53 15.96 0.17
C PRO A 88 5.03 16.28 0.19
N GLY A 89 5.47 17.11 -0.76
CA GLY A 89 6.87 17.56 -0.83
C GLY A 89 7.34 18.21 0.47
N GLY A 90 8.53 17.81 0.94
CA GLY A 90 9.12 18.31 2.20
C GLY A 90 8.69 17.56 3.45
N HIS A 91 7.91 16.48 3.35
CA HIS A 91 7.58 15.64 4.50
C HIS A 91 8.85 15.04 5.13
N PRO A 92 8.98 14.95 6.48
CA PRO A 92 10.20 14.47 7.13
C PRO A 92 10.67 13.08 6.67
N LEU A 93 9.72 12.18 6.39
CA LEU A 93 10.02 10.84 5.85
C LEU A 93 10.75 10.88 4.49
N CYS A 94 10.60 11.95 3.72
CA CYS A 94 11.26 12.10 2.42
C CYS A 94 12.77 12.36 2.53
N ALA A 95 13.29 12.64 3.73
CA ALA A 95 14.73 12.73 3.97
C ALA A 95 15.41 11.35 3.95
N GLU A 96 14.66 10.30 4.29
CA GLU A 96 15.18 8.93 4.43
C GLU A 96 14.62 7.96 3.40
N TYR A 97 13.42 8.22 2.90
CA TYR A 97 12.71 7.36 1.95
C TYR A 97 12.39 8.13 0.67
N ARG A 98 12.31 7.40 -0.45
CA ARG A 98 11.80 7.98 -1.70
C ARG A 98 10.35 8.38 -1.51
N CYS A 99 10.04 9.65 -1.71
CA CYS A 99 8.66 10.13 -1.79
C CYS A 99 8.19 10.22 -3.25
N GLY A 100 6.89 10.02 -3.47
CA GLY A 100 6.29 10.07 -4.79
C GLY A 100 4.77 10.01 -4.74
N GLU A 101 4.16 10.15 -5.91
CA GLU A 101 2.73 9.97 -6.06
C GLU A 101 2.37 8.48 -6.10
N LEU A 102 1.14 8.17 -5.70
CA LEU A 102 0.66 6.80 -5.75
C LEU A 102 0.55 6.32 -7.20
N CYS A 103 1.24 5.23 -7.51
CA CYS A 103 1.30 4.61 -8.84
C CYS A 103 1.94 5.46 -9.94
N SER A 104 2.92 6.30 -9.58
CA SER A 104 3.84 6.99 -10.51
C SER A 104 5.03 6.16 -10.95
#